data_AF-A0A435UR65-F1
#
_entry.id   AF-A0A435UR65-F1
#
_cell.length_a   1.000
_cell.length_b   1.000
_cell.length_c   1.000
_cell.angle_alpha   90.00
_cell.angle_beta   90.00
_cell.angle_gamma   90.00
#
_symmetry.space_group_name_H-M   'P 1'
#
loop_
_entity.id
_entity.type
_entity.pdbx_description
1 polymer ?
#
loop_
_entity_poly.entity_id
_entity_poly.type
_entity_poly.pdbx_seq_one_letter_code
_entity_poly.pdbx_strand_id
1 'polypeptide(L)'
;CQYRGPGTDRPLLVGRAVRGKELQLLDMPQDVLSGFRNYIGSVAANPAAGTVAVSSPEGNSLVVLDAASGRVVANSALVEVCGVAPDGTGFMATTGAGEIVEGSGATRSEPDYVWDNHMLRIEQAA
;
A
#
# COMPACT_ATOMS: atom_id res chain seq x y z
N CYS A 1 -1.95 14.51 8.86
CA CYS A 1 -1.07 15.13 7.84
C CYS A 1 0.17 14.25 7.71
N GLN A 2 0.59 13.90 6.50
CA GLN A 2 1.82 13.13 6.26
C GLN A 2 3.00 14.06 5.95
N TYR A 3 4.21 13.62 6.27
CA TYR A 3 5.45 14.32 5.94
C TYR A 3 5.64 14.39 4.42
N ARG A 4 5.70 15.60 3.83
CA ARG A 4 6.04 15.83 2.41
C ARG A 4 7.30 16.69 2.27
N GLY A 5 8.28 16.48 3.15
CA GLY A 5 9.55 17.23 3.13
C GLY A 5 10.38 16.96 1.86
N PRO A 6 11.59 17.55 1.77
CA PRO A 6 12.48 17.41 0.62
C PRO A 6 12.50 16.00 0.02
N GLY A 7 12.49 15.93 -1.33
CA GLY A 7 12.53 14.66 -2.05
C GLY A 7 13.83 13.87 -1.87
N THR A 8 14.81 14.40 -1.15
CA THR A 8 16.04 13.72 -0.71
C THR A 8 15.90 13.02 0.63
N ASP A 9 14.84 13.34 1.39
CA ASP A 9 14.59 12.70 2.68
C ASP A 9 14.09 11.28 2.49
N ARG A 10 14.42 10.43 3.45
CA ARG A 10 14.04 9.01 3.47
C ARG A 10 13.48 8.64 4.84
N PRO A 11 12.42 9.32 5.31
CA PRO A 11 11.82 8.99 6.59
C PRO A 11 11.18 7.60 6.51
N LEU A 12 11.09 6.94 7.66
CA LEU A 12 10.28 5.72 7.75
C LEU A 12 8.80 6.10 7.67
N LEU A 13 8.10 5.53 6.70
CA LEU A 13 6.73 5.95 6.35
C LEU A 13 5.63 5.10 7.00
N VAL A 14 5.98 3.92 7.49
CA VAL A 14 5.04 2.97 8.09
C VAL A 14 5.44 2.71 9.53
N GLY A 15 4.44 2.66 10.41
CA GLY A 15 4.62 2.32 11.81
C GLY A 15 3.62 1.29 12.29
N ARG A 16 4.03 0.50 13.27
CA ARG A 16 3.19 -0.45 14.00
C ARG A 16 2.99 0.03 15.42
N ALA A 17 1.72 0.08 15.82
CA ALA A 17 1.33 0.38 17.20
C ALA A 17 0.82 -0.90 17.88
N VAL A 18 1.28 -1.13 19.11
CA VAL A 18 0.74 -2.17 20.00
C VAL A 18 0.30 -1.49 21.29
N ARG A 19 -0.89 -1.83 21.80
CA ARG A 19 -1.42 -1.22 23.01
C ARG A 19 -0.41 -1.37 24.17
N GLY A 20 -0.08 -0.25 24.81
CA GLY A 20 0.86 -0.22 25.94
C GLY A 20 2.34 -0.34 25.55
N LYS A 21 2.68 -0.31 24.26
CA LYS A 21 4.06 -0.26 23.77
C LYS A 21 4.29 1.03 22.98
N GLU A 22 5.57 1.39 22.84
CA GLU A 22 5.96 2.49 21.96
C GLU A 22 5.65 2.17 20.49
N LEU A 23 5.40 3.22 19.70
CA LEU A 23 5.25 3.11 18.26
C LEU A 23 6.58 2.66 17.66
N GLN A 24 6.53 1.63 16.83
CA GLN A 24 7.71 1.13 16.11
C GLN A 24 7.60 1.52 14.65
N LEU A 25 8.57 2.26 14.13
CA LEU A 25 8.66 2.54 12.70
C LEU A 25 9.28 1.35 11.99
N LEU A 26 8.74 1.01 10.82
CA LEU A 26 9.21 -0.09 10.00
C LEU A 26 10.23 0.45 9.00
N ASP A 27 11.42 -0.15 9.02
CA ASP A 27 12.46 0.14 8.04
C ASP A 27 12.16 -0.56 6.71
N MET A 28 12.56 0.06 5.62
CA MET A 28 12.45 -0.48 4.27
C MET A 28 13.73 -0.18 3.48
N PRO A 29 14.04 -0.97 2.45
CA PRO A 29 15.13 -0.67 1.54
C PRO A 29 15.08 0.78 1.03
N GLN A 30 16.25 1.42 0.88
CA GLN A 30 16.36 2.85 0.54
C GLN A 30 15.74 3.18 -0.82
N ASP A 31 15.82 2.27 -1.78
CA ASP A 31 15.18 2.36 -3.08
C ASP A 31 13.64 2.38 -2.97
N VAL A 32 13.07 1.56 -2.07
CA VAL A 32 11.63 1.56 -1.77
C VAL A 32 11.20 2.87 -1.13
N LEU A 33 11.91 3.34 -0.09
CA LEU A 33 11.60 4.63 0.55
C LEU A 33 11.72 5.80 -0.42
N SER A 34 12.74 5.78 -1.31
CA SER A 34 12.89 6.76 -2.39
C SER A 34 11.69 6.73 -3.34
N GLY A 35 11.27 5.52 -3.71
CA GLY A 35 10.16 5.28 -4.64
C GLY A 35 8.84 5.87 -4.14
N PHE A 36 8.58 5.84 -2.84
CA PHE A 36 7.36 6.42 -2.26
C PHE A 36 7.30 7.94 -2.26
N ARG A 37 8.42 8.64 -2.54
CA ARG A 37 8.47 10.12 -2.58
C ARG A 37 7.83 10.77 -1.35
N ASN A 38 8.11 10.20 -0.19
CA ASN A 38 7.60 10.61 1.13
C ASN A 38 6.07 10.52 1.30
N TYR A 39 5.35 9.82 0.42
CA TYR A 39 3.90 9.75 0.47
C TYR A 39 3.38 8.31 0.42
N ILE A 40 2.45 7.99 1.32
CA ILE A 40 1.68 6.75 1.33
C ILE A 40 0.21 7.15 1.17
N GLY A 41 -0.40 6.72 0.08
CA GLY A 41 -1.80 6.97 -0.22
C GLY A 41 -2.71 6.05 0.58
N SER A 42 -2.33 4.77 0.72
CA SER A 42 -3.13 3.76 1.42
C SER A 42 -2.31 2.73 2.19
N VAL A 43 -2.99 2.07 3.13
CA VAL A 43 -2.50 0.92 3.89
C VAL A 43 -3.64 -0.07 4.10
N ALA A 44 -3.40 -1.35 3.83
CA ALA A 44 -4.35 -2.42 4.09
C ALA A 44 -3.65 -3.65 4.70
N ALA A 45 -4.26 -4.24 5.72
CA ALA A 45 -3.82 -5.52 6.28
C ALA A 45 -4.55 -6.69 5.59
N ASN A 46 -3.83 -7.78 5.32
CA ASN A 46 -4.40 -9.05 4.92
C ASN A 46 -4.08 -10.12 5.99
N PRO A 47 -5.00 -10.37 6.95
CA PRO A 47 -4.79 -11.37 7.99
C PRO A 47 -4.69 -12.80 7.47
N ALA A 48 -5.33 -13.12 6.34
CA ALA A 48 -5.30 -14.46 5.75
C ALA A 48 -3.91 -14.82 5.20
N ALA A 49 -3.16 -13.82 4.72
CA ALA A 49 -1.80 -13.98 4.22
C ALA A 49 -0.70 -13.57 5.21
N GLY A 50 -1.05 -12.89 6.31
CA GLY A 50 -0.07 -12.36 7.26
C GLY A 50 0.74 -11.19 6.69
N THR A 51 0.14 -10.38 5.81
CA THR A 51 0.83 -9.31 5.09
C THR A 51 0.13 -7.95 5.23
N VAL A 52 0.85 -6.88 4.92
CA VAL A 52 0.34 -5.51 4.86
C VAL A 52 0.77 -4.90 3.53
N ALA A 53 -0.18 -4.33 2.78
CA ALA A 53 0.13 -3.56 1.59
C ALA A 53 0.12 -2.06 1.91
N VAL A 54 1.03 -1.33 1.29
CA VAL A 54 1.06 0.14 1.27
C VAL A 54 1.27 0.64 -0.15
N SER A 55 0.55 1.68 -0.53
CA SER A 55 0.60 2.27 -1.87
C SER A 55 1.08 3.72 -1.82
N SER A 56 1.66 4.18 -2.92
CA SER A 56 2.02 5.57 -3.13
C SER A 56 1.60 6.02 -4.53
N PRO A 57 0.57 6.88 -4.65
CA PRO A 57 0.21 7.43 -5.96
C PRO A 57 1.28 8.40 -6.48
N GLU A 58 1.91 9.16 -5.59
CA GLU A 58 3.02 10.06 -5.94
C GLU A 58 4.24 9.29 -6.48
N GLY A 59 4.45 8.09 -5.94
CA GLY A 59 5.58 7.21 -6.22
C GLY A 59 5.33 6.14 -7.28
N ASN A 60 4.09 5.99 -7.75
CA ASN A 60 3.67 4.90 -8.64
C ASN A 60 4.07 3.50 -8.12
N SER A 61 3.91 3.25 -6.82
CA SER A 61 4.43 2.03 -6.19
C SER A 61 3.44 1.41 -5.21
N LEU A 62 3.31 0.08 -5.30
CA LEU A 62 2.63 -0.78 -4.34
C LEU A 62 3.66 -1.73 -3.72
N VAL A 63 3.75 -1.73 -2.39
CA VAL A 63 4.67 -2.60 -1.65
C VAL A 63 3.89 -3.46 -0.69
N VAL A 64 4.27 -4.73 -0.61
CA VAL A 64 3.74 -5.69 0.36
C VAL A 64 4.83 -6.00 1.38
N LEU A 65 4.46 -5.91 2.66
CA LEU A 65 5.27 -6.22 3.81
C LEU A 65 4.78 -7.51 4.47
N ASP A 66 5.71 -8.34 4.93
CA ASP A 66 5.40 -9.35 5.94
C ASP A 66 5.00 -8.65 7.25
N ALA A 67 3.83 -8.97 7.80
CA ALA A 67 3.29 -8.26 8.97
C ALA A 67 4.06 -8.56 10.26
N ALA A 68 4.71 -9.71 10.36
CA ALA A 68 5.43 -10.13 11.56
C ALA A 68 6.81 -9.49 11.63
N SER A 69 7.58 -9.57 10.53
CA SER A 69 8.95 -9.08 10.45
C SER A 69 9.07 -7.66 9.91
N GLY A 70 8.02 -7.11 9.28
CA GLY A 70 8.03 -5.79 8.63
C GLY A 70 8.89 -5.74 7.36
N ARG A 71 9.29 -6.89 6.81
CA ARG A 71 10.18 -6.95 5.64
C ARG A 71 9.38 -6.79 4.37
N VAL A 72 9.94 -6.08 3.40
CA VAL A 72 9.39 -6.03 2.04
C VAL A 72 9.45 -7.44 1.42
N VAL A 73 8.30 -7.93 0.96
CA VAL A 73 8.16 -9.23 0.27
C VAL A 73 7.75 -9.08 -1.19
N ALA A 74 7.18 -7.93 -1.57
CA ALA A 74 6.92 -7.59 -2.97
C ALA A 74 6.94 -6.07 -3.17
N ASN A 75 7.33 -5.64 -4.38
CA ASN A 75 7.26 -4.26 -4.84
C ASN A 75 6.82 -4.27 -6.31
N SER A 76 5.77 -3.52 -6.63
CA SER A 76 5.20 -3.40 -7.97
C SER A 76 5.12 -1.93 -8.37
N ALA A 77 5.51 -1.62 -9.61
CA ALA A 77 5.27 -0.32 -10.20
C ALA A 77 3.84 -0.27 -10.75
N LEU A 78 3.02 0.64 -10.25
CA LEU A 78 1.64 0.82 -10.68
C LEU A 78 1.31 2.32 -10.66
N VAL A 79 0.98 2.85 -11.83
CA VAL A 79 0.78 4.29 -12.04
C VAL A 79 -0.32 4.80 -11.13
N GLU A 80 -0.05 5.89 -10.40
CA GLU A 80 -1.01 6.57 -9.53
C GLU A 80 -1.81 5.61 -8.63
N VAL A 81 -1.19 4.51 -8.19
CA VAL A 81 -1.83 3.53 -7.32
C VAL A 81 -2.19 4.16 -5.99
N CYS A 82 -3.46 4.11 -5.62
CA CYS A 82 -3.93 4.68 -4.37
C CYS A 82 -4.69 3.65 -3.56
N GLY A 83 -5.89 3.25 -3.98
CA GLY A 83 -6.70 2.32 -3.20
C GLY A 83 -6.12 0.91 -3.16
N VAL A 84 -6.17 0.29 -1.99
CA VAL A 84 -5.75 -1.11 -1.79
C VAL A 84 -6.63 -1.79 -0.74
N ALA A 85 -7.02 -3.03 -1.00
CA ALA A 85 -7.77 -3.87 -0.07
C ALA A 85 -7.34 -5.34 -0.18
N PRO A 86 -7.47 -6.14 0.90
CA PRO A 86 -7.16 -7.57 0.83
C PRO A 86 -8.11 -8.29 -0.15
N ASP A 87 -7.54 -9.20 -0.94
CA ASP A 87 -8.28 -10.04 -1.88
C ASP A 87 -7.68 -11.46 -1.89
N GLY A 88 -8.35 -12.39 -1.22
CA GLY A 88 -7.81 -13.73 -0.96
C GLY A 88 -6.46 -13.68 -0.26
N THR A 89 -5.43 -14.29 -0.85
CA THR A 89 -4.05 -14.26 -0.34
C THR A 89 -3.25 -13.04 -0.82
N GLY A 90 -3.84 -12.19 -1.67
CA GLY A 90 -3.21 -11.02 -2.28
C GLY A 90 -3.92 -9.72 -1.90
N PHE A 91 -3.82 -8.75 -2.80
CA PHE A 91 -4.43 -7.43 -2.67
C PHE A 91 -5.02 -7.00 -4.00
N MET A 92 -6.21 -6.42 -3.94
CA MET A 92 -6.75 -5.62 -5.03
C MET A 92 -6.23 -4.19 -4.89
N ALA A 93 -5.92 -3.54 -6.01
CA ALA A 93 -5.48 -2.15 -6.07
C ALA A 93 -6.19 -1.36 -7.17
N THR A 94 -6.37 -0.06 -6.94
CA THR A 94 -6.92 0.88 -7.93
C THR A 94 -5.99 2.04 -8.20
N THR A 95 -6.08 2.60 -9.40
CA THR A 95 -5.22 3.69 -9.87
C THR A 95 -5.97 4.93 -10.32
N GLY A 96 -5.27 6.07 -10.30
CA GLY A 96 -5.74 7.30 -10.92
C GLY A 96 -5.97 7.19 -12.45
N ALA A 97 -5.31 6.23 -13.10
CA ALA A 97 -5.48 5.93 -14.53
C ALA A 97 -6.69 5.03 -14.84
N GLY A 98 -7.50 4.67 -13.83
CA GLY A 98 -8.69 3.85 -14.01
C GLY A 98 -8.44 2.34 -14.04
N GLU A 99 -7.26 1.87 -13.67
CA GLU A 99 -6.98 0.43 -13.57
C GLU A 99 -7.45 -0.13 -12.23
N ILE A 100 -8.08 -1.32 -12.28
CA ILE A 100 -8.42 -2.15 -11.14
C ILE A 100 -7.62 -3.44 -11.29
N VAL A 101 -6.62 -3.63 -10.45
CA VAL A 101 -5.77 -4.84 -10.42
C VAL A 101 -6.30 -5.75 -9.32
N GLU A 102 -6.75 -6.95 -9.66
CA GLU A 102 -7.22 -7.96 -8.71
C GLU A 102 -6.05 -8.66 -7.99
N GLY A 103 -6.32 -9.33 -6.86
CA GLY A 103 -5.30 -10.09 -6.14
C GLY A 103 -4.71 -11.25 -6.93
N SER A 104 -5.40 -11.70 -7.98
CA SER A 104 -4.95 -12.70 -8.95
C SER A 104 -3.95 -12.15 -9.97
N GLY A 105 -3.83 -10.82 -10.08
CA GLY A 105 -3.07 -10.13 -11.13
C GLY A 105 -3.88 -9.82 -12.40
N ALA A 106 -5.15 -10.21 -12.47
CA ALA A 106 -6.05 -9.76 -13.54
C ALA A 106 -6.30 -8.26 -13.43
N THR A 107 -6.35 -7.56 -14.57
CA THR A 107 -6.60 -6.12 -14.60
C THR A 107 -7.86 -5.81 -15.39
N ARG A 108 -8.71 -4.96 -14.82
CA ARG A 108 -9.85 -4.33 -15.48
C ARG A 108 -9.56 -2.84 -15.68
N SER A 109 -9.94 -2.31 -16.84
CA SER A 109 -9.79 -0.89 -17.16
C SER A 109 -11.14 -0.18 -17.10
N GLU A 110 -11.18 0.92 -16.34
CA GLU A 110 -12.31 1.81 -16.13
C GLU A 110 -11.82 3.26 -16.30
N PRO A 111 -11.42 3.67 -17.53
CA PRO A 111 -10.66 4.90 -17.78
C PRO A 111 -11.43 6.19 -17.53
N ASP A 112 -12.76 6.11 -17.40
CA ASP A 112 -13.62 7.25 -17.06
C ASP A 112 -13.58 7.60 -15.56
N TYR A 113 -12.88 6.80 -14.74
CA TYR A 113 -12.80 6.96 -13.30
C TYR A 113 -11.35 7.16 -12.82
N VAL A 114 -11.17 8.14 -11.95
CA VAL A 114 -9.92 8.39 -11.22
C VAL A 114 -10.12 7.87 -9.81
N TRP A 115 -9.52 6.72 -9.50
CA TRP A 115 -9.71 6.09 -8.20
C TRP A 115 -8.76 6.66 -7.16
N ASP A 116 -9.32 7.14 -6.06
CA ASP A 116 -8.58 7.55 -4.87
C ASP A 116 -8.88 6.60 -3.70
N ASN A 117 -8.10 6.71 -2.62
CA ASN A 117 -7.73 5.64 -1.70
C ASN A 117 -8.87 4.68 -1.28
N HIS A 118 -9.96 5.20 -0.71
CA HIS A 118 -10.79 4.48 0.27
C HIS A 118 -11.48 3.20 -0.25
N MET A 119 -10.73 2.11 -0.35
CA MET A 119 -11.17 0.77 -0.73
C MET A 119 -11.24 -0.12 0.52
N LEU A 120 -12.35 -0.85 0.66
CA LEU A 120 -12.56 -1.78 1.76
C LEU A 120 -13.14 -3.08 1.23
N ARG A 121 -12.59 -4.21 1.67
CA ARG A 121 -13.22 -5.52 1.45
C ARG A 121 -14.46 -5.63 2.34
N ILE A 122 -15.62 -5.78 1.72
CA ILE A 122 -16.88 -6.06 2.43
C ILE A 122 -17.07 -7.58 2.43
N GLU A 123 -17.11 -8.18 3.62
CA GLU A 123 -17.51 -9.57 3.78
C GLU A 123 -19.03 -9.67 3.65
N GLN A 124 -19.52 -10.72 2.97
CA GLN A 124 -20.94 -11.05 3.07
C GLN A 124 -21.20 -11.54 4.49
N ALA A 125 -22.22 -10.97 5.14
CA ALA A 125 -22.75 -11.54 6.37
C ALA A 125 -23.18 -12.98 6.10
N ALA A 126 -22.76 -13.89 6.98
CA ALA A 126 -23.15 -15.30 6.96
C ALA A 126 -24.66 -15.48 7.18
#